data_AF-A0A938UUI5-F1
#
_entry.id   AF-A0A938UUI5-F1
#
_cell.length_a   1.000
_cell.length_b   1.000
_cell.length_c   1.000
_cell.angle_alpha   90.00
_cell.angle_beta   90.00
_cell.angle_gamma   90.00
#
_symmetry.space_group_name_H-M   'P 1'
#
loop_
_entity.id
_entity.type
_entity.pdbx_description
1 polymer ?
#
loop_
_entity_poly.entity_id
_entity_poly.type
_entity_poly.pdbx_seq_one_letter_code
_entity_poly.pdbx_strand_id
1 'polypeptide(L)'
;MTGRWLGIDFSGNHLMWRNGCTRSNVWIAELHAVGRGLELVDLRPVQQLAGDGEPFARLVALLRAGDHEAAAVDAPFSVPAGLVAYLRLAGRGNKTWRACERGAGEALAYSAHWA
;
A
#
# COMPACT_ATOMS: atom_id res chain seq x y z
N MET A 1 -3.22 -15.22 22.76
CA MET A 1 -2.85 -15.08 21.34
C MET A 1 -2.34 -13.66 21.17
N THR A 2 -1.07 -13.48 20.83
CA THR A 2 -0.51 -12.16 20.49
C THR A 2 -0.75 -11.97 19.00
N GLY A 3 -1.77 -11.18 18.65
CA GLY A 3 -2.08 -10.92 17.25
C GLY A 3 -0.98 -10.11 16.58
N ARG A 4 -0.75 -10.37 15.29
CA ARG A 4 0.23 -9.69 14.44
C ARG A 4 -0.50 -9.07 13.25
N TRP A 5 -0.28 -7.78 13.01
CA TRP A 5 -0.85 -7.04 11.88
C TRP A 5 0.26 -6.40 11.06
N LEU A 6 -0.02 -6.21 9.78
CA LEU A 6 0.89 -5.53 8.86
C LEU A 6 0.22 -4.27 8.30
N GLY A 7 0.97 -3.17 8.24
CA GLY A 7 0.62 -1.98 7.48
C GLY A 7 1.61 -1.78 6.34
N ILE A 8 1.14 -1.55 5.13
CA ILE A 8 2.01 -1.39 3.96
C ILE A 8 1.67 -0.07 3.27
N ASP A 9 2.67 0.78 3.11
CA ASP A 9 2.57 2.05 2.39
C ASP A 9 3.17 1.89 0.98
N PHE A 10 2.31 1.96 -0.04
CA PHE A 10 2.70 1.97 -1.46
C PHE A 10 3.00 3.39 -1.96
N SER A 11 3.49 4.28 -1.10
CA SER A 11 3.94 5.60 -1.54
C SER A 11 5.15 5.51 -2.48
N GLY A 12 5.26 6.51 -3.36
CA GLY A 12 6.33 6.61 -4.34
C GLY A 12 5.95 6.15 -5.74
N ASN A 13 6.90 5.53 -6.45
CA ASN A 13 6.70 5.09 -7.83
C ASN A 13 7.31 3.69 -8.07
N HIS A 14 6.99 3.10 -9.23
CA HIS A 14 7.43 1.74 -9.58
C HIS A 14 8.96 1.51 -9.52
N LEU A 15 9.79 2.56 -9.60
CA LEU A 15 11.24 2.44 -9.50
C LEU A 15 11.71 2.12 -8.07
N MET A 16 10.92 2.47 -7.06
CA MET A 16 11.25 2.24 -5.65
C MET A 16 11.14 0.77 -5.23
N TRP A 17 10.52 -0.05 -6.08
CA TRP A 17 10.41 -1.50 -5.91
C TRP A 17 11.59 -2.27 -6.52
N ARG A 18 12.50 -1.59 -7.22
CA ARG A 18 13.70 -2.23 -7.78
C ARG A 18 14.64 -2.67 -6.68
N ASN A 19 15.30 -3.80 -6.86
CA ASN A 19 16.32 -4.27 -5.95
C ASN A 19 17.44 -3.23 -5.73
N GLY A 20 17.86 -3.05 -4.48
CA GLY A 20 18.92 -2.12 -4.10
C GLY A 20 18.52 -0.63 -4.12
N CYS A 21 17.23 -0.30 -4.22
CA CYS A 21 16.78 1.09 -4.15
C CYS A 21 17.00 1.67 -2.74
N THR A 22 18.08 2.44 -2.56
CA THR A 22 18.45 3.02 -1.25
C THR A 22 17.54 4.14 -0.77
N ARG A 23 16.65 4.66 -1.64
CA ARG A 23 15.70 5.75 -1.36
C ARG A 23 14.24 5.33 -1.58
N SER A 24 13.92 4.08 -1.25
CA SER A 24 12.54 3.58 -1.30
C SER A 24 11.66 4.31 -0.29
N ASN A 25 10.50 4.79 -0.74
CA ASN A 25 9.44 5.28 0.14
C ASN A 25 8.37 4.20 0.39
N VAL A 26 8.58 2.97 -0.07
CA VAL A 26 7.67 1.86 0.22
C VAL A 26 8.06 1.23 1.56
N TRP A 27 7.14 1.27 2.53
CA TRP A 27 7.37 0.85 3.91
C TRP A 27 6.41 -0.25 4.37
N ILE A 28 6.88 -1.03 5.33
CA ILE A 28 6.11 -2.06 6.01
C ILE A 28 6.24 -1.83 7.51
N ALA A 29 5.10 -1.71 8.16
CA ALA A 29 4.92 -1.63 9.60
C ALA A 29 4.43 -2.98 10.11
N GLU A 30 5.01 -3.46 11.20
CA GLU A 30 4.50 -4.59 11.97
C GLU A 30 3.91 -4.09 13.28
N LEU A 31 2.70 -4.53 13.59
CA LEU A 31 2.00 -4.15 14.81
C LEU A 31 1.58 -5.38 15.60
N HIS A 32 1.71 -5.31 16.92
CA HIS A 32 1.30 -6.37 17.84
C HIS A 32 0.18 -5.88 18.77
N ALA A 33 -0.65 -6.81 19.23
CA ALA A 33 -1.70 -6.50 20.22
C ALA A 33 -1.09 -6.25 21.60
N VAL A 34 -1.41 -5.10 22.20
CA VAL A 34 -1.03 -4.75 23.57
C VAL A 34 -2.26 -4.25 24.32
N GLY A 35 -2.76 -5.08 25.24
CA GLY A 35 -4.00 -4.82 25.97
C GLY A 35 -5.21 -4.72 25.04
N ARG A 36 -5.75 -3.50 24.89
CA ARG A 36 -6.88 -3.19 23.99
C ARG A 36 -6.45 -2.44 22.72
N GLY A 37 -5.15 -2.24 22.51
CA GLY A 37 -4.61 -1.46 21.41
C GLY A 37 -3.61 -2.23 20.54
N LEU A 38 -3.06 -1.52 19.57
CA LEU A 38 -1.96 -1.97 18.72
C LEU A 38 -0.72 -1.13 19.01
N GLU A 39 0.44 -1.78 19.07
CA GLU A 39 1.74 -1.13 19.18
C GLU A 39 2.57 -1.43 17.94
N LEU A 40 3.25 -0.42 17.40
CA LEU A 40 4.21 -0.56 16.29
C LEU A 40 5.51 -1.17 16.84
N VAL A 41 5.87 -2.36 16.36
CA VAL A 41 7.06 -3.10 16.84
C VAL A 41 8.20 -3.14 15.83
N ASP A 42 7.91 -2.97 14.54
CA ASP A 42 8.92 -2.88 13.48
C ASP A 42 8.43 -1.95 12.38
N LEU A 43 9.35 -1.19 11.79
CA LEU A 43 9.10 -0.32 10.64
C LEU A 43 10.32 -0.33 9.74
N ARG A 44 10.17 -0.87 8.54
CA ARG A 44 11.27 -1.02 7.58
C ARG A 44 10.83 -0.82 6.14
N PRO A 45 11.74 -0.36 5.25
CA PRO A 45 11.46 -0.32 3.84
C PRO A 45 11.35 -1.74 3.28
N VAL A 46 10.57 -1.93 2.21
CA VAL A 46 10.40 -3.23 1.52
C VAL A 46 11.72 -3.86 1.06
N GLN A 47 12.75 -3.02 0.89
CA GLN A 47 14.11 -3.43 0.51
C GLN A 47 14.78 -4.32 1.56
N GLN A 48 14.34 -4.24 2.83
CA GLN A 48 14.87 -5.02 3.95
C GLN A 48 14.05 -6.28 4.26
N LEU A 49 13.05 -6.60 3.45
CA LEU A 49 12.35 -7.88 3.58
C LEU A 49 13.30 -9.05 3.32
N ALA A 50 13.14 -10.09 4.14
CA ALA A 50 13.89 -11.32 4.00
C ALA A 50 13.50 -12.09 2.72
N GLY A 51 14.39 -12.96 2.28
CA GLY A 51 14.24 -13.79 1.10
C GLY A 51 14.95 -13.23 -0.13
N ASP A 52 14.94 -14.04 -1.18
CA ASP A 52 15.60 -13.74 -2.45
C ASP A 52 14.63 -13.07 -3.44
N GLY A 53 15.19 -12.44 -4.46
CA GLY A 53 14.43 -11.82 -5.56
C GLY A 53 14.06 -10.37 -5.34
N GLU A 54 13.19 -9.86 -6.22
CA GLU A 54 12.77 -8.46 -6.19
C GLU A 54 11.94 -8.13 -4.94
N PRO A 55 12.05 -6.91 -4.39
CA PRO A 55 11.32 -6.47 -3.20
C PRO A 55 9.82 -6.77 -3.22
N PHE A 56 9.15 -6.58 -4.37
CA PHE A 56 7.73 -6.90 -4.51
C PHE A 56 7.44 -8.40 -4.36
N ALA A 57 8.30 -9.28 -4.90
CA ALA A 57 8.15 -10.72 -4.74
C ALA A 57 8.34 -11.17 -3.29
N ARG A 58 9.27 -10.54 -2.56
CA ARG A 58 9.46 -10.78 -1.13
C ARG A 58 8.27 -10.34 -0.29
N LEU A 59 7.64 -9.22 -0.65
CA LEU A 59 6.38 -8.80 -0.04
C LEU A 59 5.27 -9.82 -0.28
N VAL A 60 5.12 -10.30 -1.53
CA VAL A 60 4.14 -11.36 -1.84
C VAL A 60 4.41 -12.62 -1.02
N ALA A 61 5.68 -13.01 -0.85
CA ALA A 61 6.06 -14.15 -0.01
C ALA A 61 5.69 -13.94 1.47
N LEU A 62 5.98 -12.76 2.03
CA LEU A 62 5.60 -12.39 3.39
C LEU A 62 4.08 -12.47 3.61
N LEU A 63 3.30 -11.92 2.68
CA LEU A 63 1.84 -11.94 2.74
C LEU A 63 1.27 -13.36 2.56
N ARG A 64 1.91 -14.18 1.72
CA ARG A 64 1.49 -15.56 1.50
C ARG A 64 1.76 -16.48 2.70
N ALA A 65 2.77 -16.17 3.52
CA ALA A 65 3.10 -16.96 4.70
C ALA A 65 1.91 -17.04 5.69
N GLY A 66 1.05 -16.03 5.72
CA GLY A 66 -0.17 -16.06 6.54
C GLY A 66 0.07 -15.92 8.05
N ASP A 67 1.31 -15.65 8.48
CA ASP A 67 1.68 -15.45 9.89
C ASP A 67 1.26 -14.04 10.38
N HIS A 68 0.04 -13.60 10.07
CA HIS A 68 -0.53 -12.33 10.49
C HIS A 68 -2.06 -12.43 10.43
N GLU A 69 -2.75 -11.68 11.28
CA GLU A 69 -4.22 -11.66 11.32
C GLU A 69 -4.81 -10.85 10.17
N ALA A 70 -4.19 -9.71 9.85
CA ALA A 70 -4.56 -8.90 8.69
C ALA A 70 -3.38 -8.04 8.20
N ALA A 71 -3.43 -7.70 6.92
CA ALA A 71 -2.52 -6.75 6.29
C ALA A 71 -3.33 -5.62 5.65
N ALA A 72 -3.07 -4.39 6.05
CA ALA A 72 -3.64 -3.20 5.46
C ALA A 72 -2.67 -2.62 4.42
N VAL A 73 -3.19 -2.25 3.25
CA VAL A 73 -2.42 -1.63 2.18
C VAL A 73 -2.96 -0.23 1.94
N ASP A 74 -2.12 0.77 2.15
CA ASP A 74 -2.35 2.13 1.68
C ASP A 74 -1.70 2.28 0.30
N ALA A 75 -2.52 2.37 -0.74
CA ALA A 75 -2.04 2.50 -2.11
C ALA A 75 -2.69 3.67 -2.83
N PRO A 76 -1.90 4.64 -3.34
CA PRO A 76 -2.45 5.67 -4.20
C PRO A 76 -2.90 5.02 -5.52
N PHE A 77 -4.16 5.19 -5.86
CA PHE A 77 -4.67 4.79 -7.17
C PHE A 77 -4.48 5.94 -8.16
N SER A 78 -4.03 5.60 -9.38
CA SER A 78 -3.92 6.56 -10.48
C SER A 78 -5.19 6.57 -11.30
N VAL A 79 -5.62 7.77 -11.74
CA VAL A 79 -6.66 7.89 -12.76
C VAL A 79 -6.07 7.69 -14.16
N PRO A 80 -6.83 7.12 -15.12
CA PRO A 80 -6.36 6.92 -16.49
C PRO A 80 -5.83 8.21 -17.14
N ALA A 81 -4.78 8.09 -17.95
CA ALA A 81 -4.14 9.25 -18.59
C ALA A 81 -5.12 10.08 -19.44
N GLY A 82 -6.06 9.43 -20.13
CA GLY A 82 -7.11 10.12 -20.89
C GLY A 82 -8.03 10.97 -20.02
N LEU A 83 -8.35 10.51 -18.80
CA LEU A 83 -9.14 11.27 -17.84
C LEU A 83 -8.34 12.47 -17.30
N VAL A 84 -7.04 12.31 -17.06
CA VAL A 84 -6.15 13.42 -16.66
C VAL A 84 -6.08 14.48 -17.77
N ALA A 85 -5.92 14.07 -19.03
CA ALA A 85 -5.88 14.97 -20.17
C ALA A 85 -7.20 15.74 -20.36
N TYR A 86 -8.34 15.05 -20.28
CA TYR A 86 -9.66 15.67 -20.34
C TYR A 86 -9.87 16.71 -19.24
N LEU A 87 -9.54 16.38 -17.98
CA LEU A 87 -9.71 17.29 -16.85
C LEU A 87 -8.79 18.51 -16.94
N ARG A 88 -7.59 18.36 -17.50
CA ARG A 88 -6.67 19.48 -17.79
C ARG A 88 -7.24 20.41 -18.86
N LEU A 89 -7.70 19.86 -19.99
CA LEU A 89 -8.30 20.62 -21.09
C LEU A 89 -9.58 21.36 -20.66
N ALA A 90 -10.38 20.76 -19.78
CA ALA A 90 -11.60 21.36 -19.25
C ALA A 90 -11.37 22.48 -18.22
N GLY A 91 -10.13 22.94 -17.99
CA GLY A 91 -9.79 23.95 -16.99
C GLY A 91 -10.00 23.49 -15.54
N ARG A 92 -10.05 22.16 -15.32
CA ARG A 92 -10.33 21.52 -14.01
C ARG A 92 -9.13 20.75 -13.47
N GLY A 93 -7.90 21.11 -13.88
CA GLY A 93 -6.67 20.42 -13.50
C GLY A 93 -6.51 20.21 -11.99
N ASN A 94 -7.01 21.14 -11.17
CA ASN A 94 -6.92 21.12 -9.71
C ASN A 94 -8.08 20.32 -9.04
N LYS A 95 -9.06 19.86 -9.82
CA LYS A 95 -10.22 19.04 -9.36
C LYS A 95 -10.03 17.54 -9.61
N THR A 96 -8.88 17.14 -10.17
CA THR A 96 -8.45 15.74 -10.33
C THR A 96 -8.53 14.96 -9.02
N TRP A 97 -8.14 15.60 -7.91
CA TRP A 97 -8.19 15.01 -6.56
C TRP A 97 -9.60 14.61 -6.08
N ARG A 98 -10.61 15.47 -6.26
CA ARG A 98 -12.01 15.17 -5.84
C ARG A 98 -12.69 14.10 -6.71
N ALA A 99 -12.22 13.88 -7.93
CA ALA A 99 -12.68 12.77 -8.76
C ALA A 99 -12.05 11.45 -8.28
N CYS A 100 -10.77 11.48 -7.90
CA CYS A 100 -10.11 10.36 -7.26
C CYS A 100 -10.80 9.96 -5.94
N GLU A 101 -11.03 10.90 -5.01
CA GLU A 101 -11.64 10.60 -3.70
C GLU A 101 -13.01 9.90 -3.80
N ARG A 102 -13.83 10.26 -4.80
CA ARG A 102 -15.12 9.61 -5.03
C ARG A 102 -14.99 8.20 -5.61
N GLY A 103 -14.03 7.98 -6.51
CA GLY A 103 -13.74 6.64 -7.03
C GLY A 103 -13.05 5.72 -6.00
N ALA A 104 -12.23 6.28 -5.10
CA ALA A 104 -11.61 5.55 -3.98
C ALA A 104 -12.66 4.99 -3.01
N GLY A 105 -13.67 5.82 -2.69
CA GLY A 105 -14.77 5.42 -1.82
C GLY A 105 -15.59 4.26 -2.41
N GLU A 106 -15.75 4.20 -3.73
CA GLU A 106 -16.41 3.08 -4.42
C GLU A 106 -15.49 1.84 -4.55
N ALA A 107 -14.19 2.02 -4.78
CA ALA A 107 -13.22 0.91 -4.85
C ALA A 107 -13.04 0.21 -3.48
N LEU A 108 -13.04 0.97 -2.38
CA LEU A 108 -13.01 0.43 -1.02
C LEU A 108 -14.29 -0.35 -0.66
N ALA A 109 -15.42 -0.03 -1.29
CA ALA A 109 -16.66 -0.77 -1.11
C ALA A 109 -16.66 -2.13 -1.86
N TYR A 110 -15.87 -2.27 -2.93
CA TYR A 110 -15.77 -3.52 -3.70
C TYR A 110 -14.91 -4.59 -3.01
N SER A 111 -14.11 -4.22 -2.01
CA SER A 111 -13.28 -5.13 -1.21
C SER A 111 -14.09 -5.97 -0.20
N ALA A 112 -15.37 -5.67 0.01
CA ALA A 112 -16.22 -6.35 1.00
C ALA A 112 -16.92 -7.63 0.47
N HIS A 113 -16.56 -8.14 -0.71
CA HIS A 113 -17.18 -9.32 -1.33
C HIS A 113 -16.22 -10.47 -1.65
N TRP A 114 -15.07 -10.53 -0.98
CA TRP A 114 -14.27 -11.76 -0.91
C TRP A 114 -14.43 -12.40 0.47
N ALA A 115 -15.56 -13.08 0.65
CA ALA A 115 -15.79 -14.14 1.63
C ALA A 115 -16.57 -15.26 0.94
#